data_AF-A0A0V8QF85-F1
#
_entry.id   AF-A0A0V8QF85-F1
#
_cell.length_a   1.000
_cell.length_b   1.000
_cell.length_c   1.000
_cell.angle_alpha   90.00
_cell.angle_beta   90.00
_cell.angle_gamma   90.00
#
_symmetry.space_group_name_H-M   'P 1'
#
loop_
_entity.id
_entity.type
_entity.pdbx_description
1 polymer ?
#
loop_
_entity_poly.entity_id
_entity_poly.type
_entity_poly.pdbx_seq_one_letter_code
_entity_poly.pdbx_strand_id
1 'polypeptide(L)'
;MHKYSKEDIDLGGVIRRVLKLNPNVSELSLGYNFKDYLYELGFVDIRSVTKKLLSPMGINEILHLFSWATKQGFVNVITDAIPVIFGSASCTIRLISNVSNPDSQQPKLPFYIEDAIGYFKSFIVIDRLVSFKAGDGKTLLQIVKSIDIPCIIQVGYLLSGDYDYSKETNDWSYLDNLVLKYEQYDFINVNSIIGCYEDSVIMAYAKGLKSVEDYKKVINNGERCDSSVEPEKCTTNLSSF
;
A
#
# COMPACT_ATOMS: atom_id res chain seq x y z
N MET A 1 11.16 22.30 -17.24
CA MET A 1 9.86 22.83 -16.79
C MET A 1 8.95 21.63 -16.58
N HIS A 2 8.83 21.14 -15.33
CA HIS A 2 7.96 19.99 -15.06
C HIS A 2 6.50 20.43 -15.26
N LYS A 3 5.75 19.62 -15.99
CA LYS A 3 4.35 19.89 -16.31
C LYS A 3 3.54 19.45 -15.10
N TYR A 4 2.95 20.42 -14.40
CA TYR A 4 2.10 20.13 -13.25
C TYR A 4 0.94 19.21 -13.65
N SER A 5 0.62 18.25 -12.80
CA SER A 5 -0.49 17.32 -13.03
C SER A 5 -1.76 17.80 -12.33
N LYS A 6 -2.92 17.33 -12.80
CA LYS A 6 -4.19 17.52 -12.11
C LYS A 6 -4.16 16.90 -10.70
N GLU A 7 -3.42 15.79 -10.54
CA GLU A 7 -3.25 15.11 -9.25
C GLU A 7 -2.58 16.01 -8.20
N ASP A 8 -1.62 16.86 -8.61
CA ASP A 8 -0.95 17.79 -7.70
C ASP A 8 -1.93 18.85 -7.17
N ILE A 9 -2.81 19.36 -8.01
CA ILE A 9 -3.83 20.35 -7.60
C ILE A 9 -4.84 19.71 -6.66
N ASP A 10 -5.34 18.52 -7.01
CA ASP A 10 -6.34 17.80 -6.22
C ASP A 10 -5.78 17.47 -4.82
N LEU A 11 -4.53 17.00 -4.74
CA LEU A 11 -3.84 16.75 -3.48
C LEU A 11 -3.62 18.03 -2.67
N GLY A 12 -3.20 19.12 -3.31
CA GLY A 12 -3.04 20.41 -2.67
C GLY A 12 -4.32 20.88 -1.98
N GLY A 13 -5.46 20.68 -2.64
CA GLY A 13 -6.78 20.95 -2.06
C GLY A 13 -7.12 20.06 -0.87
N VAL A 14 -6.75 18.77 -0.93
CA VAL A 14 -6.89 17.82 0.20
C VAL A 14 -6.04 18.27 1.40
N ILE A 15 -4.75 18.56 1.18
CA ILE A 15 -3.81 19.02 2.20
C ILE A 15 -4.31 20.32 2.86
N ARG A 16 -4.69 21.31 2.04
CA ARG A 16 -5.19 22.61 2.49
C ARG A 16 -6.41 22.45 3.38
N ARG A 17 -7.36 21.61 2.96
CA ARG A 17 -8.62 21.35 3.69
C ARG A 17 -8.34 20.68 5.03
N VAL A 18 -7.52 19.63 5.06
CA VAL A 18 -7.28 18.85 6.28
C VAL A 18 -6.46 19.63 7.30
N LEU A 19 -5.47 20.41 6.85
CA LEU A 19 -4.66 21.25 7.72
C LEU A 19 -5.30 22.61 8.03
N LYS A 20 -6.49 22.88 7.49
CA LYS A 20 -7.22 24.16 7.63
C LYS A 20 -6.32 25.36 7.30
N LEU A 21 -5.51 25.23 6.25
CA LEU A 21 -4.60 26.29 5.82
C LEU A 21 -5.39 27.44 5.17
N ASN A 22 -4.77 28.62 5.14
CA ASN A 22 -5.36 29.80 4.53
C ASN A 22 -5.72 29.53 3.04
N PRO A 23 -6.91 29.91 2.55
CA PRO A 23 -7.32 29.70 1.17
C PRO A 23 -6.42 30.39 0.13
N ASN A 24 -5.62 31.36 0.54
CA ASN A 24 -4.63 32.01 -0.33
C ASN A 24 -3.38 31.16 -0.56
N VAL A 25 -3.18 30.09 0.21
CA VAL A 25 -2.11 29.13 -0.05
C VAL A 25 -2.47 28.34 -1.32
N SER A 26 -1.57 28.41 -2.29
CA SER A 26 -1.69 27.74 -3.59
C SER A 26 -1.78 26.22 -3.40
N GLU A 27 -2.89 25.62 -3.83
CA GLU A 27 -3.06 24.16 -3.86
C GLU A 27 -1.99 23.52 -4.74
N LEU A 28 -1.69 24.12 -5.89
CA LEU A 28 -0.63 23.66 -6.78
C LEU A 28 0.73 23.56 -6.07
N SER A 29 1.07 24.59 -5.30
CA SER A 29 2.34 24.64 -4.55
C SER A 29 2.34 23.64 -3.39
N LEU A 30 1.20 23.46 -2.73
CA LEU A 30 1.05 22.46 -1.69
C LEU A 30 1.19 21.04 -2.26
N GLY A 31 0.54 20.68 -3.35
CA GLY A 31 0.66 19.31 -3.87
C GLY A 31 2.05 18.97 -4.40
N TYR A 32 2.69 19.93 -5.07
CA TYR A 32 3.99 19.72 -5.70
C TYR A 32 5.17 19.82 -4.72
N ASN A 33 5.14 20.81 -3.81
CA ASN A 33 6.24 21.13 -2.89
C ASN A 33 5.83 21.05 -1.41
N PHE A 34 4.89 20.17 -1.05
CA PHE A 34 4.43 20.10 0.35
C PHE A 34 5.58 19.85 1.32
N LYS A 35 6.55 19.02 0.93
CA LYS A 35 7.73 18.70 1.74
C LYS A 35 8.55 19.96 2.05
N ASP A 36 8.80 20.78 1.03
CA ASP A 36 9.53 22.05 1.18
C ASP A 36 8.71 23.04 2.00
N TYR A 37 7.40 23.12 1.76
CA TYR A 37 6.48 23.92 2.55
C TYR A 37 6.49 23.54 4.04
N LEU A 38 6.53 22.24 4.35
CA LEU A 38 6.64 21.78 5.75
C LEU A 38 7.98 22.17 6.38
N TYR A 39 9.09 22.05 5.63
CA TYR A 39 10.39 22.53 6.10
C TYR A 39 10.41 24.03 6.35
N GLU A 40 9.82 24.83 5.45
CA GLU A 40 9.70 26.29 5.60
C GLU A 40 8.88 26.68 6.85
N LEU A 41 7.88 25.88 7.21
CA LEU A 41 7.11 26.05 8.45
C LEU A 41 7.79 25.49 9.71
N GLY A 42 9.01 24.96 9.60
CA GLY A 42 9.77 24.41 10.72
C GLY A 42 9.35 23.02 11.17
N PHE A 43 8.52 22.31 10.37
CA PHE A 43 8.22 20.91 10.63
C PHE A 43 9.38 20.03 10.17
N VAL A 44 10.08 19.43 11.14
CA VAL A 44 11.17 18.47 10.88
C VAL A 44 10.63 17.04 10.82
N ASP A 45 9.53 16.76 11.53
CA ASP A 45 8.91 15.44 11.60
C ASP A 45 7.69 15.32 10.68
N ILE A 46 7.96 14.95 9.43
CA ILE A 46 6.96 14.66 8.40
C ILE A 46 6.00 13.54 8.84
N ARG A 47 6.44 12.59 9.69
CA ARG A 47 5.62 11.46 10.13
C ARG A 47 4.42 11.93 10.94
N SER A 48 4.61 12.91 11.83
CA SER A 48 3.55 13.52 12.64
C SER A 48 2.52 14.26 11.77
N VAL A 49 2.97 14.92 10.71
CA VAL A 49 2.08 15.62 9.77
C VAL A 49 1.27 14.63 8.94
N THR A 50 1.90 13.58 8.41
CA THR A 50 1.19 12.52 7.67
C THR A 50 0.13 11.85 8.54
N LYS A 51 0.43 11.57 9.82
CA LYS A 51 -0.56 11.04 10.78
C LYS A 51 -1.76 11.98 10.99
N LYS A 52 -1.52 13.29 11.11
CA LYS A 52 -2.59 14.30 11.24
C LYS A 52 -3.45 14.41 9.97
N LEU A 53 -2.82 14.31 8.79
CA LEU A 53 -3.53 14.32 7.52
C LEU A 53 -4.48 13.12 7.40
N LEU A 54 -4.10 11.95 7.92
CA LEU A 54 -4.88 10.72 7.76
C LEU A 54 -6.13 10.60 8.67
N SER A 55 -6.22 11.38 9.75
CA SER A 55 -7.26 11.20 10.79
C SER A 55 -8.70 11.62 10.43
N PRO A 56 -8.97 12.58 9.50
CA PRO A 56 -10.34 12.99 9.15
C PRO A 56 -10.74 12.69 7.69
N MET A 57 -9.99 11.85 6.96
CA MET A 57 -10.13 11.67 5.51
C MET A 57 -11.09 10.53 5.12
N GLY A 58 -11.79 10.70 3.99
CA GLY A 58 -12.46 9.59 3.30
C GLY A 58 -11.43 8.66 2.64
N ILE A 59 -11.87 7.46 2.22
CA ILE A 59 -10.98 6.45 1.64
C ILE A 59 -10.22 6.98 0.42
N ASN A 60 -10.87 7.76 -0.45
CA ASN A 60 -10.23 8.32 -1.64
C ASN A 60 -9.10 9.30 -1.26
N GLU A 61 -9.34 10.19 -0.30
CA GLU A 61 -8.33 11.14 0.16
C GLU A 61 -7.14 10.43 0.82
N ILE A 62 -7.38 9.35 1.57
CA ILE A 62 -6.31 8.51 2.15
C ILE A 62 -5.45 7.90 1.03
N LEU A 63 -6.09 7.31 0.02
CA LEU A 63 -5.38 6.67 -1.09
C LEU A 63 -4.61 7.68 -1.94
N HIS A 64 -5.17 8.87 -2.17
CA HIS A 64 -4.44 9.98 -2.82
C HIS A 64 -3.20 10.39 -2.01
N LEU A 65 -3.32 10.49 -0.69
CA LEU A 65 -2.18 10.81 0.16
C LEU A 65 -1.11 9.71 0.13
N PHE A 66 -1.51 8.44 0.10
CA PHE A 66 -0.58 7.32 -0.05
C PHE A 66 0.16 7.37 -1.38
N SER A 67 -0.56 7.56 -2.50
CA SER A 67 0.04 7.71 -3.83
C SER A 67 1.05 8.85 -3.89
N TRP A 68 0.72 9.98 -3.27
CA TRP A 68 1.65 11.09 -3.19
C TRP A 68 2.87 10.77 -2.32
N ALA A 69 2.66 10.17 -1.14
CA ALA A 69 3.75 9.87 -0.21
C ALA A 69 4.80 8.93 -0.83
N THR A 70 4.37 7.96 -1.63
CA THR A 70 5.29 7.07 -2.35
C THR A 70 6.02 7.80 -3.49
N LYS A 71 5.32 8.63 -4.29
CA LYS A 71 5.92 9.43 -5.38
C LYS A 71 6.98 10.42 -4.90
N GLN A 72 6.78 11.05 -3.74
CA GLN A 72 7.74 12.00 -3.17
C GLN A 72 8.98 11.34 -2.56
N GLY A 73 9.02 10.00 -2.51
CA GLY A 73 10.18 9.28 -2.00
C GLY A 73 10.42 9.52 -0.50
N PHE A 74 9.35 9.69 0.31
CA PHE A 74 9.53 9.74 1.75
C PHE A 74 10.15 8.43 2.24
N VAL A 75 11.29 8.56 2.92
CA VAL A 75 12.05 7.43 3.47
C VAL A 75 11.44 7.03 4.82
N ASN A 76 11.31 5.73 5.07
CA ASN A 76 10.85 5.14 6.34
C ASN A 76 9.44 5.56 6.80
N VAL A 77 8.45 5.53 5.91
CA VAL A 77 7.05 5.78 6.28
C VAL A 77 6.36 4.47 6.66
N ILE A 78 5.91 4.40 7.92
CA ILE A 78 4.96 3.39 8.40
C ILE A 78 3.82 4.14 9.08
N THR A 79 2.63 4.04 8.50
CA THR A 79 1.41 4.63 9.07
C THR A 79 0.82 3.74 10.15
N ASP A 80 0.04 4.35 11.05
CA ASP A 80 -0.85 3.58 11.91
C ASP A 80 -1.92 2.88 11.06
N ALA A 81 -2.60 1.88 11.63
CA ALA A 81 -3.72 1.20 10.97
C ALA A 81 -4.91 2.17 10.82
N ILE A 82 -5.34 2.39 9.58
CA ILE A 82 -6.40 3.33 9.24
C ILE A 82 -7.65 2.53 8.88
N PRO A 83 -8.76 2.68 9.63
CA PRO A 83 -10.00 2.02 9.27
C PRO A 83 -10.57 2.66 8.00
N VAL A 84 -10.97 1.82 7.06
CA VAL A 84 -11.68 2.22 5.85
C VAL A 84 -12.97 1.42 5.72
N ILE A 85 -14.05 2.10 5.32
CA ILE A 85 -15.40 1.55 5.30
C ILE A 85 -16.03 1.89 3.96
N PHE A 86 -16.69 0.90 3.36
CA PHE A 86 -17.54 1.08 2.19
C PHE A 86 -18.77 0.18 2.31
N GLY A 87 -19.96 0.77 2.29
CA GLY A 87 -21.21 0.03 2.46
C GLY A 87 -21.22 -0.78 3.76
N SER A 88 -21.41 -2.09 3.65
CA SER A 88 -21.36 -3.04 4.77
C SER A 88 -20.02 -3.80 4.87
N ALA A 89 -18.95 -3.27 4.27
CA ALA A 89 -17.59 -3.80 4.37
C ALA A 89 -16.65 -2.81 5.05
N SER A 90 -15.67 -3.35 5.78
CA SER A 90 -14.61 -2.58 6.43
C SER A 90 -13.30 -3.34 6.42
N CYS A 91 -12.18 -2.62 6.35
CA CYS A 91 -10.86 -3.16 6.63
C CYS A 91 -9.99 -2.08 7.30
N THR A 92 -8.78 -2.45 7.68
CA THR A 92 -7.74 -1.49 8.05
C THR A 92 -6.63 -1.50 7.02
N ILE A 93 -6.14 -0.32 6.65
CA ILE A 93 -5.01 -0.18 5.73
C ILE A 93 -3.82 0.50 6.39
N ARG A 94 -2.61 0.09 6.02
CA ARG A 94 -1.34 0.70 6.46
C ARG A 94 -0.44 0.91 5.26
N LEU A 95 0.15 2.09 5.11
CA LEU A 95 1.21 2.32 4.12
C LEU A 95 2.56 2.00 4.74
N ILE A 96 3.32 1.13 4.06
CA ILE A 96 4.72 0.85 4.30
C ILE A 96 5.49 1.41 3.09
N SER A 97 6.42 2.33 3.29
CA SER A 97 7.15 2.98 2.19
C SER A 97 8.59 3.30 2.55
N ASN A 98 9.50 2.85 1.70
CA ASN A 98 10.95 3.07 1.75
C ASN A 98 11.56 2.73 3.12
N VAL A 99 11.09 1.64 3.73
CA VAL A 99 11.65 1.14 4.99
C VAL A 99 12.90 0.33 4.65
N SER A 100 14.08 0.84 4.97
CA SER A 100 15.35 0.13 4.69
C SER A 100 15.83 -0.74 5.85
N ASN A 101 15.32 -0.50 7.06
CA ASN A 101 15.53 -1.33 8.23
C ASN A 101 14.42 -1.03 9.25
N PRO A 102 13.57 -1.99 9.65
CA PRO A 102 12.68 -1.79 10.78
C PRO A 102 13.54 -1.73 12.06
N ASP A 103 14.07 -0.54 12.38
CA ASP A 103 14.82 -0.31 13.61
C ASP A 103 13.99 -0.72 14.84
N SER A 104 14.68 -1.15 15.89
CA SER A 104 14.16 -1.60 17.20
C SER A 104 13.25 -0.61 17.95
N GLN A 105 13.09 0.61 17.42
CA GLN A 105 12.22 1.66 17.96
C GLN A 105 10.82 1.70 17.32
N GLN A 106 10.56 0.86 16.30
CA GLN A 106 9.23 0.73 15.70
C GLN A 106 8.46 -0.42 16.36
N PRO A 107 7.12 -0.38 16.43
CA PRO A 107 6.34 -1.53 16.87
C PRO A 107 6.73 -2.73 16.01
N LYS A 108 7.06 -3.86 16.66
CA LYS A 108 7.48 -5.09 15.99
C LYS A 108 6.46 -5.44 14.91
N LEU A 109 6.88 -5.39 13.65
CA LEU A 109 6.01 -5.70 12.54
C LEU A 109 5.81 -7.22 12.49
N PRO A 110 4.64 -7.70 12.03
CA PRO A 110 4.48 -9.09 11.63
C PRO A 110 5.58 -9.51 10.65
N PHE A 111 6.12 -10.71 10.80
CA PHE A 111 7.23 -11.22 9.98
C PHE A 111 6.95 -11.13 8.47
N TYR A 112 5.72 -11.39 8.04
CA TYR A 112 5.37 -11.28 6.61
C TYR A 112 5.49 -9.86 6.05
N ILE A 113 5.33 -8.83 6.89
CA ILE A 113 5.54 -7.44 6.49
C ILE A 113 7.04 -7.14 6.41
N GLU A 114 7.83 -7.65 7.36
CA GLU A 114 9.30 -7.53 7.34
C GLU A 114 9.88 -8.19 6.08
N ASP A 115 9.41 -9.38 5.75
CA ASP A 115 9.81 -10.08 4.54
C ASP A 115 9.35 -9.32 3.29
N ALA A 116 8.10 -8.83 3.26
CA ALA A 116 7.59 -8.02 2.15
C ALA A 116 8.39 -6.73 1.93
N ILE A 117 8.95 -6.10 2.96
CA ILE A 117 9.84 -4.92 2.83
C ILE A 117 11.09 -5.25 1.99
N GLY A 118 11.59 -6.49 2.06
CA GLY A 118 12.71 -6.95 1.24
C GLY A 118 12.42 -6.95 -0.27
N TYR A 119 11.15 -7.03 -0.65
CA TYR A 119 10.71 -7.19 -2.04
C TYR A 119 9.97 -5.97 -2.59
N PHE A 120 9.23 -5.28 -1.75
CA PHE A 120 8.42 -4.12 -2.11
C PHE A 120 8.98 -2.86 -1.45
N LYS A 121 9.44 -1.92 -2.29
CA LYS A 121 9.86 -0.60 -1.84
C LYS A 121 8.73 0.16 -1.14
N SER A 122 7.51 0.03 -1.63
CA SER A 122 6.32 0.59 -1.01
C SER A 122 5.10 -0.28 -1.28
N PHE A 123 4.25 -0.46 -0.27
CA PHE A 123 3.03 -1.26 -0.38
C PHE A 123 2.01 -0.89 0.70
N ILE A 124 0.77 -1.24 0.44
CA ILE A 124 -0.35 -1.11 1.39
C ILE A 124 -0.62 -2.48 1.99
N VAL A 125 -0.58 -2.56 3.30
CA VAL A 125 -1.06 -3.74 4.04
C VAL A 125 -2.54 -3.56 4.30
N ILE A 126 -3.33 -4.56 3.95
CA ILE A 126 -4.76 -4.62 4.21
C ILE A 126 -4.98 -5.73 5.25
N ASP A 127 -5.51 -5.35 6.41
CA ASP A 127 -5.84 -6.26 7.50
C ASP A 127 -7.33 -6.16 7.86
N ARG A 128 -7.84 -7.17 8.60
CA ARG A 128 -9.18 -7.18 9.20
C ARG A 128 -10.31 -6.88 8.21
N LEU A 129 -10.19 -7.39 6.98
CA LEU A 129 -11.27 -7.26 6.00
C LEU A 129 -12.49 -8.07 6.47
N VAL A 130 -13.60 -7.37 6.68
CA VAL A 130 -14.89 -7.95 7.05
C VAL A 130 -15.94 -7.40 6.10
N SER A 131 -16.90 -8.23 5.70
CA SER A 131 -18.02 -7.80 4.87
C SER A 131 -19.28 -8.56 5.24
N PHE A 132 -20.34 -7.81 5.59
CA PHE A 132 -21.63 -8.37 5.96
C PHE A 132 -22.59 -8.52 4.77
N LYS A 133 -22.19 -8.06 3.59
CA LYS A 133 -22.98 -8.12 2.35
C LYS A 133 -22.12 -8.58 1.19
N ALA A 134 -22.63 -9.56 0.43
CA ALA A 134 -21.95 -10.06 -0.76
C ALA A 134 -21.64 -8.91 -1.74
N GLY A 135 -20.40 -8.87 -2.25
CA GLY A 135 -19.93 -7.86 -3.21
C GLY A 135 -19.34 -6.59 -2.59
N ASP A 136 -19.72 -6.19 -1.37
CA ASP A 136 -19.21 -4.96 -0.75
C ASP A 136 -17.71 -5.08 -0.44
N GLY A 137 -17.26 -6.23 0.08
CA GLY A 137 -15.83 -6.49 0.30
C GLY A 137 -15.00 -6.46 -0.99
N LYS A 138 -15.55 -6.98 -2.09
CA LYS A 138 -14.90 -6.90 -3.42
C LYS A 138 -14.76 -5.43 -3.84
N THR A 139 -15.81 -4.65 -3.68
CA THR A 139 -15.83 -3.24 -4.07
C THR A 139 -14.85 -2.43 -3.24
N LEU A 140 -14.81 -2.66 -1.91
CA LEU A 140 -13.82 -2.03 -1.02
C LEU A 140 -12.39 -2.33 -1.47
N LEU A 141 -12.08 -3.59 -1.79
CA LEU A 141 -10.76 -3.96 -2.31
C LEU A 141 -10.46 -3.26 -3.64
N GLN A 142 -11.42 -3.17 -4.56
CA GLN A 142 -11.21 -2.46 -5.82
C GLN A 142 -10.95 -0.96 -5.63
N ILE A 143 -11.56 -0.34 -4.60
CA ILE A 143 -11.23 1.05 -4.22
C ILE A 143 -9.80 1.13 -3.71
N VAL A 144 -9.37 0.26 -2.79
CA VAL A 144 -7.98 0.27 -2.28
C VAL A 144 -6.97 0.02 -3.41
N LYS A 145 -7.29 -0.88 -4.35
CA LYS A 145 -6.50 -1.21 -5.53
C LYS A 145 -6.49 -0.13 -6.63
N SER A 146 -7.28 0.94 -6.50
CA SER A 146 -7.42 1.95 -7.55
C SER A 146 -6.16 2.80 -7.74
N ILE A 147 -5.29 2.83 -6.73
CA ILE A 147 -4.02 3.52 -6.77
C ILE A 147 -2.89 2.58 -7.17
N ASP A 148 -1.87 3.13 -7.81
CA ASP A 148 -0.73 2.39 -8.34
C ASP A 148 0.31 2.10 -7.23
N ILE A 149 -0.15 1.45 -6.16
CA ILE A 149 0.69 0.97 -5.06
C ILE A 149 0.35 -0.51 -4.84
N PRO A 150 1.35 -1.41 -4.76
CA PRO A 150 1.10 -2.80 -4.42
C PRO A 150 0.31 -2.94 -3.12
N CYS A 151 -0.66 -3.85 -3.11
CA CYS A 151 -1.46 -4.18 -1.93
C CYS A 151 -1.13 -5.60 -1.47
N ILE A 152 -1.00 -5.80 -0.16
CA ILE A 152 -0.71 -7.10 0.44
C ILE A 152 -1.82 -7.43 1.44
N ILE A 153 -2.33 -8.64 1.35
CA ILE A 153 -3.26 -9.26 2.29
C ILE A 153 -2.63 -10.53 2.80
N GLN A 154 -2.72 -10.74 4.11
CA GLN A 154 -2.49 -12.03 4.72
C GLN A 154 -3.82 -12.78 4.85
N VAL A 155 -3.82 -14.03 4.41
CA VAL A 155 -4.95 -14.97 4.51
C VAL A 155 -4.54 -16.08 5.46
N GLY A 156 -5.29 -16.31 6.55
CA GLY A 156 -5.00 -17.39 7.49
C GLY A 156 -4.30 -16.97 8.80
N TYR A 157 -3.66 -17.95 9.43
CA TYR A 157 -3.56 -18.12 10.89
C TYR A 157 -2.68 -17.12 11.65
N LEU A 158 -1.87 -16.31 10.97
CA LEU A 158 -1.07 -15.28 11.61
C LEU A 158 -1.90 -14.10 12.15
N LEU A 159 -3.18 -13.99 11.74
CA LEU A 159 -4.17 -13.09 12.33
C LEU A 159 -5.28 -13.90 13.01
N SER A 160 -5.53 -13.64 14.31
CA SER A 160 -6.41 -14.43 15.21
C SER A 160 -7.76 -14.86 14.60
N GLY A 161 -8.38 -14.03 13.76
CA GLY A 161 -9.75 -14.26 13.28
C GLY A 161 -9.93 -15.50 12.41
N ASP A 162 -9.04 -15.74 11.46
CA ASP A 162 -9.11 -16.93 10.60
C ASP A 162 -8.74 -18.20 11.39
N TYR A 163 -7.85 -18.06 12.38
CA TYR A 163 -7.50 -19.14 13.30
C TYR A 163 -8.65 -19.60 14.16
N ASP A 164 -9.28 -18.66 14.83
CA ASP A 164 -10.37 -18.93 15.74
C ASP A 164 -11.55 -19.54 14.97
N TYR A 165 -11.87 -19.00 13.78
CA TYR A 165 -12.92 -19.56 12.92
C TYR A 165 -12.67 -21.03 12.53
N SER A 166 -11.50 -21.34 11.96
CA SER A 166 -11.22 -22.71 11.49
C SER A 166 -11.11 -23.69 12.66
N LYS A 167 -10.60 -23.24 13.82
CA LYS A 167 -10.53 -24.06 15.03
C LYS A 167 -11.91 -24.34 15.63
N GLU A 168 -12.79 -23.34 15.68
CA GLU A 168 -14.16 -23.49 16.18
C GLU A 168 -15.03 -24.35 15.27
N THR A 169 -14.88 -24.22 13.95
CA THR A 169 -15.69 -24.94 12.96
C THR A 169 -15.08 -26.26 12.51
N ASN A 170 -13.81 -26.51 12.81
CA ASN A 170 -12.98 -27.59 12.26
C ASN A 170 -12.95 -27.61 10.71
N ASP A 171 -13.17 -26.45 10.09
CA ASP A 171 -13.11 -26.27 8.63
C ASP A 171 -11.77 -25.67 8.21
N TRP A 172 -10.82 -26.54 7.88
CA TRP A 172 -9.51 -26.15 7.37
C TRP A 172 -9.53 -25.83 5.86
N SER A 173 -10.61 -26.17 5.15
CA SER A 173 -10.79 -25.84 3.73
C SER A 173 -11.22 -24.39 3.49
N TYR A 174 -11.61 -23.70 4.56
CA TYR A 174 -11.93 -22.27 4.56
C TYR A 174 -10.78 -21.41 4.00
N LEU A 175 -9.52 -21.76 4.32
CA LEU A 175 -8.35 -21.03 3.83
C LEU A 175 -8.24 -21.10 2.31
N ASP A 176 -8.37 -22.29 1.73
CA ASP A 176 -8.31 -22.49 0.28
C ASP A 176 -9.43 -21.70 -0.42
N ASN A 177 -10.63 -21.70 0.15
CA ASN A 177 -11.76 -20.91 -0.35
C ASN A 177 -11.51 -19.40 -0.30
N LEU A 178 -10.86 -18.89 0.76
CA LEU A 178 -10.48 -17.50 0.85
C LEU A 178 -9.40 -17.14 -0.18
N VAL A 179 -8.38 -17.98 -0.35
CA VAL A 179 -7.32 -17.79 -1.35
C VAL A 179 -7.94 -17.71 -2.74
N LEU A 180 -8.75 -18.69 -3.13
CA LEU A 180 -9.47 -18.70 -4.42
C LEU A 180 -10.31 -17.44 -4.62
N LYS A 181 -10.93 -16.92 -3.55
CA LYS A 181 -11.73 -15.69 -3.61
C LYS A 181 -10.88 -14.45 -3.84
N TYR A 182 -9.70 -14.35 -3.21
CA TYR A 182 -8.77 -13.26 -3.46
C TYR A 182 -8.13 -13.35 -4.84
N GLU A 183 -7.87 -14.55 -5.36
CA GLU A 183 -7.43 -14.78 -6.74
C GLU A 183 -8.48 -14.28 -7.76
N GLN A 184 -9.77 -14.51 -7.51
CA GLN A 184 -10.87 -13.92 -8.30
C GLN A 184 -10.90 -12.38 -8.23
N TYR A 185 -10.21 -11.79 -7.26
CA TYR A 185 -10.04 -10.35 -7.11
C TYR A 185 -8.64 -9.90 -7.54
N ASP A 186 -7.98 -10.67 -8.40
CA ASP A 186 -6.67 -10.40 -9.02
C ASP A 186 -5.49 -10.38 -8.04
N PHE A 187 -5.66 -10.88 -6.81
CA PHE A 187 -4.51 -11.10 -5.95
C PHE A 187 -3.79 -12.40 -6.34
N ILE A 188 -2.49 -12.44 -6.09
CA ILE A 188 -1.61 -13.55 -6.44
C ILE A 188 -0.93 -14.04 -5.17
N ASN A 189 -0.88 -15.36 -4.98
CA ASN A 189 -0.11 -15.97 -3.90
C ASN A 189 1.39 -15.74 -4.10
N VAL A 190 2.02 -15.00 -3.19
CA VAL A 190 3.44 -14.64 -3.25
C VAL A 190 4.30 -15.34 -2.20
N ASN A 191 3.80 -16.38 -1.50
CA ASN A 191 4.60 -17.13 -0.51
C ASN A 191 5.91 -17.66 -1.10
N SER A 192 5.88 -18.14 -2.35
CA SER A 192 7.10 -18.63 -3.03
C SER A 192 8.15 -17.55 -3.31
N ILE A 193 7.81 -16.28 -3.08
CA ILE A 193 8.68 -15.13 -3.27
C ILE A 193 9.11 -14.58 -1.91
N ILE A 194 8.14 -14.29 -1.03
CA ILE A 194 8.43 -13.55 0.20
C ILE A 194 8.70 -14.45 1.40
N GLY A 195 8.24 -15.70 1.40
CA GLY A 195 8.38 -16.61 2.53
C GLY A 195 7.34 -17.73 2.54
N CYS A 196 7.75 -18.92 2.98
CA CYS A 196 6.87 -20.09 3.07
C CYS A 196 6.24 -20.15 4.46
N TYR A 197 5.07 -19.51 4.63
CA TYR A 197 4.30 -19.59 5.87
C TYR A 197 3.36 -20.79 5.79
N GLU A 198 3.63 -21.84 6.56
CA GLU A 198 2.87 -23.12 6.50
C GLU A 198 1.37 -22.92 6.71
N ASP A 199 1.03 -22.01 7.64
CA ASP A 199 -0.32 -21.76 8.12
C ASP A 199 -0.92 -20.43 7.59
N SER A 200 -0.30 -19.79 6.61
CA SER A 200 -0.89 -18.58 6.02
C SER A 200 -0.45 -18.35 4.59
N VAL A 201 -1.32 -17.74 3.80
CA VAL A 201 -1.02 -17.37 2.42
C VAL A 201 -0.96 -15.86 2.32
N ILE A 202 0.17 -15.34 1.86
CA ILE A 202 0.33 -13.92 1.57
C ILE A 202 -0.03 -13.69 0.11
N MET A 203 -1.03 -12.84 -0.06
CA MET A 203 -1.65 -12.50 -1.34
C MET A 203 -1.25 -11.08 -1.69
N ALA A 204 -0.69 -10.86 -2.88
CA ALA A 204 -0.31 -9.53 -3.35
C ALA A 204 -1.09 -9.14 -4.61
N TYR A 205 -1.40 -7.85 -4.74
CA TYR A 205 -1.89 -7.25 -5.97
C TYR A 205 -0.98 -6.09 -6.34
N ALA A 206 -0.57 -6.00 -7.61
CA ALA A 206 0.14 -4.88 -8.16
C ALA A 206 -0.33 -4.71 -9.61
N LYS A 207 -0.60 -3.47 -10.00
CA LYS A 207 -1.17 -3.17 -11.31
C LYS A 207 -0.25 -3.69 -12.41
N GLY A 208 -0.82 -4.47 -13.33
CA GLY A 208 -0.08 -5.03 -14.47
C GLY A 208 0.65 -6.35 -14.19
N LEU A 209 0.78 -6.79 -12.93
CA LEU A 209 1.35 -8.10 -12.60
C LEU A 209 0.23 -9.14 -12.51
N LYS A 210 0.37 -10.25 -13.24
CA LYS A 210 -0.67 -11.29 -13.37
C LYS A 210 -0.22 -12.68 -12.93
N SER A 211 1.07 -12.88 -12.71
CA SER A 211 1.58 -14.15 -12.19
C SER A 211 2.75 -13.95 -11.22
N VAL A 212 3.08 -15.02 -10.49
CA VAL A 212 4.25 -15.08 -9.60
C VAL A 212 5.55 -14.76 -10.36
N GLU A 213 5.65 -15.18 -11.62
CA GLU A 213 6.80 -14.89 -12.50
C GLU A 213 6.92 -13.40 -12.80
N ASP A 214 5.82 -12.67 -12.93
CA ASP A 214 5.86 -11.22 -13.14
C ASP A 214 6.48 -10.51 -11.93
N TYR A 215 6.07 -10.91 -10.71
CA TYR A 215 6.68 -10.41 -9.48
C TYR A 215 8.16 -10.77 -9.37
N LYS A 216 8.54 -12.02 -9.69
CA LYS A 216 9.93 -12.46 -9.70
C LYS A 216 10.80 -11.65 -10.66
N LYS A 217 10.29 -11.32 -11.86
CA LYS A 217 11.03 -10.49 -12.84
C LYS A 217 11.30 -9.09 -12.32
N VAL A 218 10.28 -8.44 -11.78
CA VAL A 218 10.37 -7.09 -11.20
C VAL A 218 11.38 -7.07 -10.04
N ILE A 219 11.30 -8.06 -9.15
CA ILE A 219 12.24 -8.19 -8.02
C ILE A 219 13.67 -8.47 -8.49
N ASN A 220 13.88 -9.38 -9.43
CA ASN A 220 15.21 -9.82 -9.86
C ASN A 220 15.94 -8.84 -10.78
N ASN A 221 15.21 -8.03 -11.57
CA ASN A 221 15.82 -7.08 -12.49
C ASN A 221 16.31 -5.79 -11.79
N GLY A 222 16.14 -5.65 -10.47
CA GLY A 222 16.44 -4.41 -9.76
C GLY A 222 15.50 -3.25 -10.12
N GLU A 223 14.62 -3.43 -11.10
CA GLU A 223 13.40 -2.66 -11.32
C GLU A 223 12.45 -2.98 -10.17
N ARG A 224 12.77 -2.53 -8.95
CA ARG A 224 11.79 -2.42 -7.86
C ARG A 224 10.52 -1.82 -8.45
N CYS A 225 9.33 -2.29 -8.02
CA CYS A 225 8.03 -1.75 -8.44
C CYS A 225 7.95 -0.21 -8.27
N ASP A 226 8.57 0.53 -9.16
CA ASP A 226 8.56 1.98 -9.33
C ASP A 226 8.07 2.13 -10.77
N SER A 227 6.78 2.40 -10.93
CA SER A 227 6.11 2.50 -12.23
C SER A 227 6.43 3.80 -12.99
N SER A 228 7.63 4.35 -12.83
CA SER A 228 8.06 5.57 -13.54
C SER A 228 8.88 5.30 -14.81
N VAL A 229 8.87 4.08 -15.36
CA VAL A 229 9.58 3.77 -16.61
C VAL A 229 8.57 3.48 -17.73
N GLU A 230 8.44 4.44 -18.66
CA GLU A 230 7.77 4.23 -19.94
C GLU A 230 8.51 3.17 -20.76
N PRO A 231 7.80 2.32 -21.53
CA PRO A 231 8.40 1.18 -22.20
C PRO A 231 8.98 1.61 -23.55
N GLU A 232 10.13 2.29 -23.58
CA GLU A 232 10.83 2.47 -24.84
C GLU A 232 12.36 2.47 -24.72
N LYS A 233 12.96 1.54 -25.48
CA LYS A 233 14.38 1.37 -25.82
C LYS A 233 15.25 0.53 -24.88
N CYS A 234 15.00 -0.78 -24.90
CA CYS A 234 16.03 -1.77 -24.65
C CYS A 234 16.70 -2.15 -25.98
N THR A 235 17.68 -1.35 -26.44
CA THR A 235 18.68 -1.84 -27.40
C THR A 235 19.78 -2.52 -26.61
N THR A 236 19.90 -3.83 -26.83
CA THR A 236 21.00 -4.70 -26.44
C THR A 236 22.37 -4.04 -26.58
N ASN A 237 23.16 -4.07 -25.52
CA ASN A 237 24.61 -4.22 -25.62
C ASN A 237 25.05 -5.28 -24.62
N LEU A 238 25.12 -6.51 -25.14
CA LEU A 238 25.98 -7.56 -24.61
C LEU A 238 27.42 -7.18 -24.96
N SER A 239 28.23 -6.84 -23.97
CA SER A 239 29.68 -7.03 -24.05
C SER A 239 30.30 -6.99 -22.66
N SER A 240 30.91 -8.13 -22.28
CA SER A 240 32.12 -8.29 -21.43
C SER A 240 32.07 -7.69 -20.01
N PHE A 241 32.18 -8.44 -18.92
CA PHE A 241 33.11 -9.53 -18.58
C PHE A 241 32.49 -10.48 -17.55
#